data_AF-A0A952ZWK2-F1
#
_entry.id   AF-A0A952ZWK2-F1
#
_cell.length_a   1.000
_cell.length_b   1.000
_cell.length_c   1.000
_cell.angle_alpha   90.00
_cell.angle_beta   90.00
_cell.angle_gamma   90.00
#
_symmetry.space_group_name_H-M   'P 1'
#
loop_
_entity.id
_entity.type
_entity.pdbx_description
1 polymer ?
#
loop_
_entity_poly.entity_id
_entity_poly.type
_entity_poly.pdbx_seq_one_letter_code
_entity_poly.pdbx_strand_id
1 'polypeptide(L)'
;LVCRNGLTVADADFAHVSIRHVDVSADAFAKAAQSVAENTPRALEAVAKWQGVQLPQATRVEFAQRAAGLRWDADQPVMKLLSPEKLLTPVRYGDAATDLWTTFNVVQEHLIRGGDRYMGYTAGMGIRRNRTRPVGGLGESQKLNKALWSLASEFANN
;
A
#
# COMPACT_ATOMS: atom_id res chain seq x y z
N LEU A 1 16.59 3.24 1.33
CA LEU A 1 15.22 3.76 1.61
C LEU A 1 14.63 4.42 0.37
N VAL A 2 14.50 3.68 -0.73
CA VAL A 2 13.82 4.17 -1.95
C VAL A 2 12.81 3.11 -2.33
N CYS A 3 11.56 3.32 -1.92
CA CYS A 3 10.46 2.57 -2.51
C CYS A 3 10.36 3.01 -3.97
N ARG A 4 10.73 2.14 -4.91
CA ARG A 4 10.60 2.35 -6.36
C ARG A 4 9.13 2.51 -6.82
N ASN A 5 8.19 2.62 -5.88
CA ASN A 5 6.73 2.57 -6.04
C ASN A 5 6.09 3.94 -5.77
N GLY A 6 6.89 5.00 -5.51
CA GLY A 6 6.35 6.33 -5.21
C GLY A 6 5.61 6.39 -3.88
N LEU A 7 6.18 5.77 -2.83
CA LEU A 7 5.61 5.81 -1.49
C LEU A 7 5.43 7.27 -1.08
N THR A 8 4.18 7.72 -1.01
CA THR A 8 3.82 9.00 -0.42
C THR A 8 3.44 8.70 1.01
N VAL A 9 4.31 9.04 1.97
CA VAL A 9 3.96 8.95 3.38
C VAL A 9 2.89 9.99 3.62
N ALA A 10 1.71 9.53 3.95
CA ALA A 10 0.55 10.39 4.07
C ALA A 10 -0.15 9.97 5.36
N ASP A 11 0.27 10.59 6.46
CA ASP A 11 -0.46 10.53 7.71
C ASP A 11 -1.81 11.19 7.54
N ALA A 12 -2.72 10.82 8.44
CA ALA A 12 -3.93 11.58 8.72
C ALA A 12 -3.62 13.04 9.15
N ASP A 13 -2.42 13.29 9.69
CA ASP A 13 -1.89 14.60 10.13
C ASP A 13 -0.92 15.27 9.13
N PHE A 14 -0.54 14.62 8.02
CA PHE A 14 0.34 15.23 7.02
C PHE A 14 -0.47 16.05 6.02
N ALA A 15 -0.21 17.36 6.01
CA ALA A 15 -0.74 18.30 5.04
C ALA A 15 -0.49 17.77 3.62
N HIS A 16 -1.58 17.45 2.94
CA HIS A 16 -1.56 16.95 1.58
C HIS A 16 -1.13 18.07 0.66
N VAL A 17 -0.05 17.86 -0.09
CA VAL A 17 0.34 18.81 -1.13
C VAL A 17 0.18 18.19 -2.50
N SER A 18 -1.03 18.30 -3.02
CA SER A 18 -1.32 18.02 -4.43
C SER A 18 -1.12 19.29 -5.24
N ILE A 19 -0.02 19.34 -5.98
CA ILE A 19 0.23 20.38 -6.96
C ILE A 19 -0.33 19.92 -8.31
N ARG A 20 -1.35 20.60 -8.82
CA ARG A 20 -1.78 20.45 -10.22
C ARG A 20 -0.77 21.17 -11.12
N HIS A 21 -0.36 20.54 -12.21
CA HIS A 21 0.68 21.07 -13.12
C HIS A 21 0.25 22.28 -13.97
N VAL A 22 -0.98 22.76 -13.80
CA VAL A 22 -1.55 23.92 -14.47
C VAL A 22 -1.64 25.03 -13.41
N ASP A 23 -0.85 26.09 -13.57
CA ASP A 23 -0.76 27.28 -12.71
C ASP A 23 -0.24 27.05 -11.28
N VAL A 24 1.00 26.55 -11.17
CA VAL A 24 1.71 26.48 -9.88
C VAL A 24 2.47 27.77 -9.65
N SER A 25 2.06 28.57 -8.68
CA SER A 25 2.92 29.66 -8.20
C SER A 25 4.17 29.08 -7.52
N ALA A 26 5.32 29.74 -7.68
CA ALA A 26 6.56 29.33 -7.03
C ALA A 26 6.37 29.16 -5.50
N ASP A 27 5.51 29.97 -4.89
CA ASP A 27 5.15 29.89 -3.47
C ASP A 27 4.39 28.61 -3.11
N ALA A 28 3.46 28.15 -3.95
CA ALA A 28 2.74 26.89 -3.71
C ALA A 28 3.69 25.69 -3.77
N PHE A 29 4.65 25.73 -4.69
CA PHE A 29 5.71 24.72 -4.77
C PHE A 29 6.66 24.77 -3.57
N ALA A 30 7.09 25.97 -3.16
CA ALA A 30 7.97 26.13 -2.00
C ALA A 30 7.31 25.61 -0.71
N LYS A 31 6.03 25.96 -0.48
CA LYS A 31 5.24 25.43 0.65
C LYS A 31 5.10 23.92 0.59
N ALA A 32 4.95 23.36 -0.61
CA ALA A 32 4.91 21.90 -0.79
C ALA A 32 6.20 21.22 -0.36
N ALA A 33 7.31 21.72 -0.89
CA ALA A 33 8.64 21.19 -0.61
C ALA A 33 8.97 21.31 0.88
N GLN A 34 8.61 22.44 1.50
CA GLN A 34 8.80 22.65 2.93
C GLN A 34 7.96 21.68 3.77
N SER A 35 6.68 21.48 3.42
CA SER A 35 5.84 20.50 4.11
C SER A 35 6.39 19.07 3.99
N VAL A 36 6.92 18.70 2.82
CA VAL A 36 7.60 17.40 2.66
C VAL A 36 8.83 17.31 3.57
N ALA A 37 9.66 18.36 3.61
CA ALA A 37 10.87 18.39 4.43
C ALA A 37 10.57 18.28 5.94
N GLU A 38 9.55 18.99 6.42
CA GLU A 38 9.14 18.99 7.84
C GLU A 38 8.57 17.64 8.29
N ASN A 39 7.92 16.91 7.38
CA ASN A 39 7.24 15.65 7.69
C ASN A 39 8.13 14.41 7.46
N THR A 40 9.24 14.56 6.75
CA THR A 40 10.18 13.46 6.48
C THR A 40 10.76 12.83 7.75
N PRO A 41 11.20 13.58 8.79
CA PRO A 41 11.72 12.97 10.01
C PRO A 41 10.72 12.05 10.70
N ARG A 42 9.46 12.49 10.85
CA ARG A 42 8.38 11.69 11.46
C ARG A 42 8.10 10.41 10.69
N ALA A 43 8.13 10.47 9.36
CA ALA A 43 8.01 9.30 8.51
C ALA A 43 9.14 8.29 8.75
N LEU A 44 10.39 8.77 8.87
CA LEU A 44 11.54 7.91 9.15
C LEU A 44 11.48 7.27 10.53
N GLU A 45 10.99 8.01 11.54
CA GLU A 45 10.76 7.49 12.90
C GLU A 45 9.69 6.39 12.90
N ALA A 46 8.58 6.59 12.20
CA ALA A 46 7.52 5.59 12.05
C ALA A 46 8.06 4.31 11.35
N VAL A 47 8.86 4.48 10.30
CA VAL A 47 9.52 3.36 9.62
C VAL A 47 10.42 2.59 10.58
N ALA A 48 11.29 3.28 11.33
CA ALA A 48 12.17 2.65 12.29
C ALA A 48 11.39 1.90 13.38
N LYS A 49 10.29 2.47 13.87
CA LYS A 49 9.37 1.80 14.79
C LYS A 49 8.80 0.53 14.17
N TRP A 50 8.24 0.60 12.97
CA TRP A 50 7.60 -0.54 12.30
C TRP A 50 8.59 -1.66 11.94
N GLN A 51 9.84 -1.33 11.63
CA GLN A 51 10.90 -2.32 11.46
C GLN A 51 11.21 -3.11 12.75
N GLY A 52 10.93 -2.52 13.92
CA GLY A 52 11.03 -3.19 15.22
C GLY A 52 9.81 -4.05 15.57
N VAL A 53 8.68 -3.92 14.87
CA VAL A 53 7.44 -4.66 15.15
C VAL A 53 7.42 -5.94 14.33
N GLN A 54 7.68 -7.09 14.97
CA GLN A 54 7.60 -8.39 14.32
C GLN A 54 6.14 -8.86 14.23
N LEU A 55 5.71 -9.28 13.04
CA LEU A 55 4.36 -9.79 12.82
C LEU A 55 4.37 -11.32 12.67
N PRO A 56 3.67 -12.06 13.55
CA PRO A 56 3.40 -13.47 13.35
C PRO A 56 2.67 -13.71 12.02
N GLN A 57 2.81 -14.91 11.45
CA GLN A 57 2.20 -15.24 10.16
C GLN A 57 0.69 -14.97 10.12
N ALA A 58 -0.04 -15.29 11.19
CA ALA A 58 -1.48 -15.02 11.28
C ALA A 58 -1.79 -13.52 11.17
N THR A 59 -1.05 -12.68 11.90
CA THR A 59 -1.18 -11.22 11.89
C THR A 59 -0.80 -10.62 10.54
N ARG A 60 0.21 -11.18 9.85
CA ARG A 60 0.56 -10.78 8.47
C ARG A 60 -0.58 -11.08 7.50
N VAL A 61 -1.21 -12.25 7.63
CA VAL A 61 -2.38 -12.62 6.81
C VAL A 61 -3.56 -11.71 7.10
N GLU A 62 -3.82 -11.39 8.37
CA GLU A 62 -4.84 -10.41 8.76
C GLU A 62 -4.56 -9.02 8.14
N PHE A 63 -3.32 -8.54 8.23
CA PHE A 63 -2.91 -7.29 7.60
C PHE A 63 -3.18 -7.31 6.10
N ALA A 64 -2.78 -8.37 5.40
CA ALA A 64 -3.02 -8.53 3.97
C ALA A 64 -4.52 -8.56 3.61
N GLN A 65 -5.36 -9.22 4.42
CA GLN A 65 -6.81 -9.27 4.23
C GLN A 65 -7.44 -7.88 4.39
N ARG A 66 -7.12 -7.18 5.49
CA ARG A 66 -7.62 -5.83 5.77
C ARG A 66 -7.16 -4.84 4.70
N ALA A 67 -5.90 -4.94 4.27
CA ALA A 67 -5.34 -4.13 3.21
C ALA A 67 -6.02 -4.37 1.86
N ALA A 68 -6.34 -5.63 1.52
CA ALA A 68 -7.10 -5.94 0.30
C ALA A 68 -8.49 -5.29 0.30
N GLY A 69 -9.15 -5.25 1.46
CA GLY A 69 -10.44 -4.57 1.65
C GLY A 69 -10.39 -3.05 1.52
N LEU A 70 -9.21 -2.42 1.58
CA LEU A 70 -9.04 -0.99 1.27
C LEU A 70 -9.06 -0.73 -0.25
N ARG A 71 -8.80 -1.76 -1.05
CA ARG A 71 -8.67 -1.67 -2.51
C ARG A 71 -9.89 -2.18 -3.26
N TRP A 72 -10.48 -3.27 -2.79
CA TRP A 72 -11.56 -3.95 -3.49
C TRP A 72 -12.77 -4.12 -2.57
N ASP A 73 -13.95 -3.90 -3.14
CA ASP A 73 -15.21 -4.16 -2.43
C ASP A 73 -15.41 -5.66 -2.21
N ALA A 74 -16.12 -6.02 -1.14
CA ALA A 74 -16.29 -7.40 -0.70
C ALA A 74 -17.03 -8.30 -1.71
N ASP A 75 -17.81 -7.72 -2.62
CA ASP A 75 -18.52 -8.41 -3.69
C ASP A 75 -17.64 -8.71 -4.91
N GLN A 76 -16.50 -8.01 -5.05
CA GLN A 76 -15.60 -8.21 -6.18
C GLN A 76 -14.98 -9.62 -6.13
N PRO A 77 -14.91 -10.35 -7.27
CA PRO A 77 -14.41 -11.73 -7.31
C PRO A 77 -12.98 -11.88 -6.75
N VAL A 78 -12.14 -10.86 -6.90
CA VAL A 78 -10.77 -10.86 -6.39
C VAL A 78 -10.72 -11.07 -4.87
N MET A 79 -11.65 -10.51 -4.09
CA MET A 79 -11.69 -10.66 -2.63
C MET A 79 -11.96 -12.10 -2.18
N LYS A 80 -12.63 -12.90 -3.02
CA LYS A 80 -12.96 -14.30 -2.73
C LYS A 80 -11.95 -15.29 -3.32
N LEU A 81 -11.28 -14.91 -4.41
CA LEU A 81 -10.49 -15.81 -5.25
C LEU A 81 -8.98 -15.59 -5.16
N LEU A 82 -8.55 -14.44 -4.63
CA LEU A 82 -7.15 -14.16 -4.35
C LEU A 82 -6.87 -14.51 -2.89
N SER A 83 -6.00 -15.49 -2.65
CA SER A 83 -5.56 -15.79 -1.28
C SER A 83 -4.72 -14.64 -0.73
N PRO A 84 -4.97 -14.16 0.50
CA PRO A 84 -4.23 -13.05 1.11
C PRO A 84 -2.72 -13.32 1.23
N GLU A 85 -2.32 -14.57 1.39
CA GLU A 85 -0.92 -15.01 1.44
C GLU A 85 -0.16 -14.66 0.16
N LYS A 86 -0.85 -14.55 -0.99
CA LYS A 86 -0.21 -14.07 -2.22
C LYS A 86 0.29 -12.64 -2.10
N LEU A 87 -0.42 -11.80 -1.35
CA LEU A 87 -0.02 -10.41 -1.10
C LEU A 87 1.17 -10.31 -0.13
N LEU A 88 1.59 -11.43 0.48
CA LEU A 88 2.77 -11.50 1.35
C LEU A 88 4.01 -12.05 0.65
N THR A 89 3.90 -12.44 -0.63
CA THR A 89 5.01 -13.04 -1.38
C THR A 89 5.82 -11.95 -2.04
N PRO A 90 7.08 -11.70 -1.63
CA PRO A 90 7.86 -10.61 -2.19
C PRO A 90 7.98 -10.68 -3.72
N VAL A 91 7.71 -9.55 -4.39
CA VAL A 91 7.94 -9.41 -5.83
C VAL A 91 9.43 -9.31 -6.15
N ARG A 92 10.26 -8.92 -5.17
CA ARG A 92 11.73 -8.82 -5.28
C ARG A 92 12.42 -9.82 -4.36
N TYR A 93 13.52 -10.38 -4.85
CA TYR A 93 14.39 -11.28 -4.09
C TYR A 93 15.12 -10.46 -3.00
N GLY A 94 14.75 -10.61 -1.73
CA GLY A 94 15.42 -9.95 -0.60
C GLY A 94 14.52 -9.45 0.53
N ASP A 95 13.21 -9.26 0.29
CA ASP A 95 12.27 -8.75 1.31
C ASP A 95 11.67 -9.90 2.15
N ALA A 96 12.52 -10.71 2.80
CA ALA A 96 12.09 -11.87 3.60
C ALA A 96 11.79 -11.56 5.08
N ALA A 97 12.01 -10.32 5.51
CA ALA A 97 11.76 -9.93 6.88
C ALA A 97 10.25 -9.94 7.22
N THR A 98 9.95 -10.33 8.44
CA THR A 98 8.57 -10.49 8.94
C THR A 98 8.08 -9.30 9.75
N ASP A 99 8.81 -8.19 9.73
CA ASP A 99 8.41 -6.97 10.40
C ASP A 99 7.24 -6.27 9.68
N LEU A 100 6.58 -5.36 10.40
CA LEU A 100 5.44 -4.60 9.90
C LEU A 100 5.81 -3.74 8.70
N TRP A 101 6.99 -3.11 8.70
CA TRP A 101 7.41 -2.26 7.59
C TRP A 101 7.61 -3.07 6.31
N THR A 102 8.28 -4.22 6.39
CA THR A 102 8.48 -5.12 5.26
C THR A 102 7.14 -5.68 4.77
N THR A 103 6.27 -6.11 5.69
CA THR A 103 4.92 -6.60 5.36
C THR A 103 4.07 -5.53 4.66
N PHE A 104 4.08 -4.30 5.18
CA PHE A 104 3.41 -3.15 4.59
C PHE A 104 3.90 -2.90 3.16
N ASN A 105 5.22 -2.88 2.93
CA ASN A 105 5.77 -2.61 1.60
C ASN A 105 5.42 -3.69 0.58
N VAL A 106 5.51 -4.97 0.96
CA VAL A 106 5.16 -6.08 0.07
C VAL A 106 3.69 -5.98 -0.33
N VAL A 107 2.79 -5.84 0.65
CA VAL A 107 1.35 -5.72 0.39
C VAL A 107 1.04 -4.47 -0.44
N GLN A 108 1.62 -3.32 -0.11
CA GLN A 108 1.46 -2.07 -0.86
C GLN A 108 1.88 -2.24 -2.32
N GLU A 109 2.98 -2.94 -2.58
CA GLU A 109 3.45 -3.19 -3.92
C GLU A 109 2.45 -4.01 -4.75
N HIS A 110 1.93 -5.10 -4.19
CA HIS A 110 0.87 -5.89 -4.83
C HIS A 110 -0.38 -5.07 -5.11
N LEU A 111 -0.81 -4.28 -4.12
CA LEU A 111 -2.01 -3.47 -4.23
C LEU A 111 -1.85 -2.28 -5.18
N ILE A 112 -0.65 -1.74 -5.38
CA ILE A 112 -0.44 -0.62 -6.32
C ILE A 112 -0.14 -1.14 -7.74
N ARG A 113 0.81 -2.06 -7.88
CA ARG A 113 1.24 -2.57 -9.20
C ARG A 113 0.25 -3.55 -9.82
N GLY A 114 -0.48 -4.30 -8.98
CA GLY A 114 -1.25 -5.45 -9.45
C GLY A 114 -0.37 -6.49 -10.14
N GLY A 115 -1.00 -7.33 -10.97
CA GLY A 115 -0.35 -8.44 -11.67
C GLY A 115 -0.58 -9.81 -11.03
N ASP A 116 -1.21 -9.85 -9.85
CA ASP A 116 -1.51 -11.08 -9.12
C ASP A 116 -2.53 -11.92 -9.86
N ARG A 117 -2.18 -13.18 -10.07
CA ARG A 117 -3.05 -14.14 -10.75
C ARG A 117 -4.06 -14.71 -9.77
N TYR A 118 -5.34 -14.65 -10.13
CA TYR A 118 -6.41 -15.36 -9.45
C TYR A 118 -7.27 -16.10 -10.48
N MET A 119 -7.80 -17.25 -10.08
CA MET A 119 -8.61 -18.08 -10.97
C MET A 119 -10.08 -17.93 -10.59
N GLY A 120 -10.91 -17.55 -11.56
CA GLY A 120 -12.36 -17.53 -11.40
C GLY A 120 -12.97 -18.71 -12.15
N TYR A 121 -14.06 -19.25 -11.62
CA TYR A 121 -14.89 -20.18 -12.34
C TYR A 121 -16.10 -19.44 -12.91
N THR A 122 -16.36 -19.61 -14.21
CA THR A 122 -17.57 -19.08 -14.84
C THR A 122 -18.35 -20.26 -15.41
N ALA A 123 -19.58 -20.45 -14.93
CA ALA A 123 -20.47 -21.48 -15.44
C ALA A 123 -20.62 -21.36 -16.96
N GLY A 124 -20.41 -22.46 -17.68
CA GLY A 124 -20.45 -22.50 -19.15
C GLY A 124 -19.17 -22.06 -19.88
N MET A 125 -18.19 -21.47 -19.19
CA MET A 125 -16.91 -21.04 -19.80
C MET A 125 -15.66 -21.62 -19.13
N GLY A 126 -15.81 -22.38 -18.04
CA GLY A 126 -14.72 -23.05 -17.34
C GLY A 126 -13.85 -22.11 -16.49
N ILE A 127 -12.62 -22.52 -16.24
CA ILE A 127 -11.65 -21.78 -15.41
C ILE A 127 -11.09 -20.60 -16.21
N ARG A 128 -11.30 -19.38 -15.71
CA ARG A 128 -10.72 -18.14 -16.24
C ARG A 128 -9.53 -17.72 -15.39
N ARG A 129 -8.41 -17.41 -16.06
CA ARG A 129 -7.20 -16.85 -15.43
C ARG A 129 -7.27 -15.33 -15.48
N ASN A 130 -7.49 -14.71 -14.34
CA ASN A 130 -7.53 -13.25 -14.21
C ASN A 130 -6.22 -12.72 -13.59
N ARG A 131 -6.01 -11.41 -13.75
CA ARG A 131 -4.93 -10.68 -13.08
C ARG A 131 -5.48 -9.43 -12.41
N THR A 132 -4.94 -9.08 -11.25
CA THR A 132 -5.20 -7.76 -10.66
C THR A 132 -4.61 -6.68 -11.55
N ARG A 133 -5.33 -5.56 -11.70
CA ARG A 133 -4.86 -4.41 -12.50
C ARG A 133 -3.93 -3.54 -11.67
N PRO A 134 -3.09 -2.69 -12.25
CA PRO A 134 -2.45 -1.60 -11.50
C PRO A 134 -3.49 -0.56 -11.07
N VAL A 135 -3.20 0.19 -10.00
CA VAL A 135 -4.00 1.35 -9.60
C VAL A 135 -3.81 2.48 -10.61
N GLY A 136 -4.92 3.07 -11.06
CA GLY A 136 -4.94 4.05 -12.13
C GLY A 136 -4.89 5.47 -11.58
N GLY A 137 -3.80 6.20 -11.84
CA GLY A 137 -3.73 7.61 -11.53
C GLY A 137 -3.25 7.94 -10.11
N LEU A 138 -2.77 9.18 -9.97
CA LEU A 138 -2.07 9.64 -8.78
C LEU A 138 -2.99 9.76 -7.57
N GLY A 139 -4.20 10.28 -7.74
CA GLY A 139 -5.14 10.51 -6.64
C GLY A 139 -5.60 9.21 -5.97
N GLU A 140 -5.92 8.18 -6.77
CA GLU A 140 -6.32 6.86 -6.26
C GLU A 140 -5.16 6.19 -5.52
N SER A 141 -3.96 6.25 -6.10
CA SER A 141 -2.73 5.73 -5.48
C SER A 141 -2.43 6.42 -4.14
N GLN A 142 -2.60 7.74 -4.06
CA GLN A 142 -2.43 8.49 -2.81
C GLN A 142 -3.47 8.11 -1.76
N LYS A 143 -4.74 7.96 -2.15
CA LYS A 143 -5.83 7.56 -1.24
C LYS A 143 -5.55 6.18 -0.65
N LEU A 144 -5.13 5.22 -1.48
CA LEU A 144 -4.79 3.88 -1.02
C LEU A 144 -3.54 3.88 -0.12
N ASN A 145 -2.50 4.63 -0.47
CA ASN A 145 -1.30 4.77 0.36
C ASN A 145 -1.62 5.33 1.76
N LYS A 146 -2.49 6.34 1.85
CA LYS A 146 -2.98 6.90 3.13
C LYS A 146 -3.66 5.82 3.96
N ALA A 147 -4.63 5.12 3.37
CA ALA A 147 -5.39 4.10 4.07
C ALA A 147 -4.49 2.94 4.55
N LEU A 148 -3.52 2.52 3.73
CA LEU A 148 -2.54 1.50 4.11
C LEU A 148 -1.61 1.97 5.24
N TRP A 149 -1.21 3.24 5.23
CA TRP A 149 -0.39 3.82 6.30
C TRP A 149 -1.14 3.85 7.62
N SER A 150 -2.40 4.32 7.61
CA SER A 150 -3.27 4.28 8.80
C SER A 150 -3.46 2.85 9.33
N LEU A 151 -3.70 1.88 8.44
CA LEU A 151 -3.81 0.48 8.82
C LEU A 151 -2.52 -0.03 9.47
N ALA A 152 -1.35 0.29 8.92
CA ALA A 152 -0.08 -0.10 9.53
C ALA A 152 0.15 0.56 10.89
N SER A 153 -0.21 1.84 11.05
CA SER A 153 -0.16 2.52 12.35
C SER A 153 -1.00 1.82 13.42
N GLU A 154 -2.18 1.29 13.06
CA GLU A 154 -3.00 0.50 13.99
C GLU A 154 -2.27 -0.77 14.46
N PHE A 155 -1.68 -1.52 13.52
CA PHE A 155 -0.91 -2.73 13.85
C PHE A 155 0.37 -2.45 14.65
N ALA A 156 0.93 -1.24 14.55
CA ALA A 156 2.10 -0.83 15.32
C ALA A 156 1.79 -0.44 16.78
N ASN A 157 0.52 -0.23 17.11
CA ASN A 157 0.06 0.21 18.42
C ASN A 157 -0.74 -0.86 19.17
N ASN A 158 -0.92 -2.03 18.54
CA ASN A 158 -1.64 -3.19 19.06
C ASN A 158 -0.64 -4.22 19.61
#